data_AF-A0A1Z8KT95-F1
#
_entry.id   AF-A0A1Z8KT95-F1
#
_cell.length_a   1.000
_cell.length_b   1.000
_cell.length_c   1.000
_cell.angle_alpha   90.00
_cell.angle_beta   90.00
_cell.angle_gamma   90.00
#
_symmetry.space_group_name_H-M   'P 1'
#
loop_
_entity.id
_entity.type
_entity.pdbx_description
1 polymer ?
#
loop_
_entity_poly.entity_id
_entity_poly.type
_entity_poly.pdbx_seq_one_letter_code
_entity_poly.pdbx_strand_id
1 'polypeptide(L)'
;MAFEGIICPVCSGSLKEENFLGAMVCPHCNTKLRQKKYLAFLEFLMMQGLVTDIDFFDESIYGHEIEKSETEEELLDETIHDEYEDKSEKMEFIDEKHQLKETDSDEEEFRKWKGIEEDWQEFNKKDGKTGK
;
A
#
# COMPACT_ATOMS: atom_id res chain seq x y z
N MET A 1 41.46 -7.86 5.05
CA MET A 1 41.59 -8.19 3.62
C MET A 1 41.92 -6.90 2.92
N ALA A 2 43.07 -6.79 2.24
CA ALA A 2 43.40 -5.57 1.52
C ALA A 2 42.49 -5.50 0.29
N PHE A 3 41.78 -4.38 0.12
CA PHE A 3 40.90 -4.15 -1.01
C PHE A 3 41.76 -4.11 -2.28
N GLU A 4 41.78 -5.20 -3.04
CA GLU A 4 42.33 -5.18 -4.39
C GLU A 4 41.42 -4.22 -5.18
N GLY A 5 41.99 -3.08 -5.60
CA GLY A 5 41.22 -1.94 -6.08
C GLY A 5 40.18 -2.28 -7.15
N ILE A 6 39.20 -1.41 -7.30
CA ILE A 6 38.06 -1.62 -8.19
C ILE A 6 38.53 -1.57 -9.64
N ILE A 7 38.03 -2.49 -10.46
CA ILE A 7 38.39 -2.59 -11.87
C ILE A 7 37.16 -2.32 -12.75
N CYS A 8 37.33 -1.56 -13.82
CA CYS A 8 36.28 -1.32 -14.78
C CYS A 8 35.89 -2.61 -15.51
N PRO A 9 34.59 -2.98 -15.58
CA PRO A 9 34.14 -4.20 -16.24
C PRO A 9 34.29 -4.18 -17.77
N VAL A 10 34.70 -3.05 -18.37
CA VAL A 10 34.80 -2.88 -19.83
C VAL A 10 36.26 -2.85 -20.29
N CYS A 11 37.09 -2.02 -19.68
CA CYS A 11 38.47 -1.79 -20.12
C CYS A 11 39.52 -2.34 -19.16
N SER A 12 39.10 -2.96 -18.04
CA SER A 12 40.00 -3.44 -16.99
C SER A 12 40.90 -2.36 -16.36
N GLY A 13 40.58 -1.08 -16.59
CA GLY A 13 41.28 0.02 -15.94
C GLY A 13 40.91 0.13 -14.46
N SER A 14 41.86 0.55 -13.63
CA SER A 14 41.63 0.78 -12.21
C SER A 14 40.72 1.98 -11.98
N LEU A 15 39.74 1.82 -11.09
CA LEU A 15 38.78 2.82 -10.66
C LEU A 15 39.05 3.17 -9.19
N LYS A 16 38.98 4.46 -8.86
CA LYS A 16 39.09 4.94 -7.47
C LYS A 16 37.70 5.27 -6.94
N GLU A 17 37.59 5.33 -5.61
CA GLU A 17 36.35 5.69 -4.91
C GLU A 17 35.81 7.06 -5.37
N GLU A 18 36.72 8.01 -5.63
CA GLU A 18 36.40 9.35 -6.14
C GLU A 18 35.63 9.34 -7.47
N ASN A 19 35.79 8.29 -8.28
CA ASN A 19 35.12 8.16 -9.58
C ASN A 19 33.62 7.83 -9.46
N PHE A 20 33.14 7.50 -8.26
CA PHE A 20 31.76 7.08 -8.02
C PHE A 20 30.88 8.19 -7.40
N LEU A 21 31.45 9.33 -7.01
CA LEU A 21 30.74 10.45 -6.35
C LEU A 21 29.87 11.31 -7.30
N GLY A 22 29.37 10.76 -8.40
CA GLY A 22 28.60 11.51 -9.39
C GLY A 22 28.22 10.70 -10.62
N ALA A 23 28.44 11.24 -11.82
CA ALA A 23 28.20 10.51 -13.05
C ALA A 23 29.18 9.33 -13.14
N MET A 24 28.74 8.14 -12.73
CA MET A 24 29.53 6.91 -12.68
C MET A 24 30.06 6.53 -14.06
N VAL A 25 31.19 7.11 -14.43
CA VAL A 25 31.81 7.01 -15.76
C VAL A 25 33.26 6.59 -15.57
N CYS A 26 33.67 5.58 -16.34
CA CYS A 26 35.06 5.14 -16.31
C CYS A 26 35.98 6.22 -16.90
N PRO A 27 37.06 6.65 -16.22
CA PRO A 27 38.01 7.63 -16.76
C PRO A 27 38.87 7.08 -17.91
N HIS A 28 38.97 5.75 -18.05
CA HIS A 28 39.82 5.11 -19.05
C HIS A 28 39.11 4.88 -20.39
N CYS A 29 37.85 4.40 -20.36
CA CYS A 29 37.07 4.12 -21.57
C CYS A 29 35.87 5.04 -21.78
N ASN A 30 35.62 5.97 -20.85
CA ASN A 30 34.49 6.91 -20.88
C ASN A 30 33.12 6.23 -20.96
N THR A 31 33.04 4.94 -20.62
CA THR A 31 31.78 4.20 -20.57
C THR A 31 31.00 4.62 -19.33
N LYS A 32 29.71 4.91 -19.52
CA LYS A 32 28.74 5.09 -18.42
C LYS A 32 28.48 3.72 -17.80
N LEU A 33 28.84 3.56 -16.52
CA LEU A 33 28.71 2.30 -15.80
C LEU A 33 27.32 2.16 -15.12
N ARG A 34 26.60 3.27 -14.90
CA ARG A 34 25.21 3.29 -14.41
C ARG A 34 24.23 2.84 -15.51
N GLN A 35 24.30 1.57 -15.88
CA GLN A 35 23.46 0.93 -16.90
C GLN A 35 23.13 -0.51 -16.46
N LYS A 36 21.95 -1.00 -16.84
CA LYS A 36 21.50 -2.38 -16.58
C LYS A 36 22.53 -3.45 -16.93
N LYS A 37 23.31 -3.26 -18.00
CA LYS A 37 24.35 -4.21 -18.44
C LYS A 37 25.39 -4.51 -17.35
N TYR A 38 25.58 -3.59 -16.41
CA TYR A 38 26.57 -3.68 -15.34
C TYR A 38 25.92 -3.87 -13.96
N LEU A 39 24.68 -4.37 -13.89
CA LEU A 39 23.91 -4.50 -12.65
C LEU A 39 24.68 -5.25 -11.54
N ALA A 40 25.24 -6.43 -11.83
CA ALA A 40 26.05 -7.17 -10.86
C ALA A 40 27.29 -6.39 -10.36
N PHE A 41 27.87 -5.53 -11.21
CA PHE A 41 28.97 -4.65 -10.81
C PHE A 41 28.48 -3.50 -9.92
N LEU A 42 27.31 -2.92 -10.22
CA LEU A 42 26.68 -1.89 -9.39
C LEU A 42 26.31 -2.43 -8.01
N GLU A 43 25.72 -3.62 -7.94
CA GLU A 43 25.40 -4.31 -6.69
C GLU A 43 26.64 -4.58 -5.85
N PHE A 44 27.72 -5.05 -6.47
CA PHE A 44 29.00 -5.20 -5.79
C PHE A 44 29.46 -3.88 -5.17
N LEU A 45 29.42 -2.77 -5.91
CA LEU A 45 29.79 -1.46 -5.39
C LEU A 45 28.91 -1.00 -4.22
N MET A 46 27.60 -1.29 -4.27
CA MET A 46 26.68 -1.02 -3.17
C MET A 46 26.99 -1.87 -1.93
N MET A 47 27.23 -3.16 -2.09
CA MET A 47 27.59 -4.06 -0.98
C MET A 47 28.91 -3.66 -0.30
N GLN A 48 29.85 -3.12 -1.07
CA GLN A 48 31.10 -2.57 -0.52
C GLN A 48 30.94 -1.15 0.06
N GLY A 49 29.76 -0.53 -0.04
CA GLY A 49 29.49 0.80 0.50
C GLY A 49 30.14 1.96 -0.28
N LEU A 50 30.59 1.70 -1.52
CA LEU A 50 31.27 2.67 -2.37
C LEU A 50 30.30 3.57 -3.12
N VAL A 51 29.07 3.09 -3.29
CA VAL A 51 27.99 3.73 -4.04
C VAL A 51 26.74 3.64 -3.17
N THR A 52 26.17 4.80 -2.83
CA THR A 52 24.96 4.92 -2.00
C THR A 52 23.82 5.65 -2.70
N ASP A 53 24.07 6.17 -3.90
CA ASP A 53 23.15 6.98 -4.72
C ASP A 53 22.42 6.15 -5.80
N ILE A 54 22.54 4.82 -5.75
CA ILE A 54 21.74 3.91 -6.57
C ILE A 54 20.53 3.49 -5.73
N ASP A 55 19.36 3.90 -6.20
CA ASP A 55 18.10 3.49 -5.63
C ASP A 55 17.76 2.07 -6.11
N PHE A 56 17.32 1.22 -5.18
CA PHE A 56 16.80 -0.10 -5.50
C PHE A 56 15.55 -0.02 -6.39
N PHE A 57 14.81 1.08 -6.29
CA PHE A 57 13.61 1.33 -7.09
C PHE A 57 13.90 2.01 -8.44
N ASP A 58 15.17 2.15 -8.85
CA ASP A 58 15.50 2.75 -10.15
C ASP A 58 15.07 1.79 -11.29
N GLU A 59 13.89 2.05 -11.86
CA GLU A 59 13.29 1.27 -12.95
C GLU A 59 14.21 1.18 -14.17
N SER A 60 15.10 2.16 -14.39
CA SER A 60 16.05 2.12 -15.50
C SER A 60 17.15 1.06 -15.33
N ILE A 61 17.39 0.62 -14.10
CA ILE A 61 18.39 -0.39 -13.73
C ILE A 61 17.69 -1.71 -13.39
N TYR A 62 16.66 -1.67 -12.53
CA TYR A 62 15.97 -2.83 -11.95
C TYR A 62 14.61 -3.15 -12.59
N GLY A 63 14.03 -2.25 -13.39
CA GLY A 63 12.63 -2.34 -13.83
C GLY A 63 12.27 -3.53 -14.72
N HIS A 64 13.24 -4.21 -15.32
CA HIS A 64 12.95 -5.38 -16.15
C HIS A 64 12.65 -6.64 -15.33
N GLU A 65 13.05 -6.71 -14.06
CA GLU A 65 12.65 -7.82 -13.18
C GLU A 65 11.26 -7.60 -12.57
N ILE A 66 10.77 -6.35 -12.63
CA ILE A 66 9.41 -5.97 -12.29
C ILE A 66 8.54 -6.20 -13.54
N GLU A 67 8.49 -7.44 -14.03
CA GLU A 67 7.39 -7.82 -14.92
C GLU A 67 6.12 -7.74 -14.09
N LYS A 68 5.29 -6.71 -14.33
CA LYS A 68 3.93 -6.65 -13.79
C LYS A 68 3.22 -7.90 -14.24
N SER A 69 3.10 -8.84 -13.32
CA SER A 69 2.36 -10.07 -13.56
C SER A 69 0.90 -9.70 -13.82
N GLU A 70 0.18 -10.46 -14.65
CA GLU A 70 -1.28 -10.26 -14.82
C GLU A 70 -2.01 -10.30 -13.46
N THR A 71 -1.44 -11.00 -12.48
CA THR A 71 -1.88 -11.05 -11.09
C THR A 71 -1.73 -9.73 -10.31
N GLU A 72 -0.81 -8.83 -10.68
CA GLU A 72 -0.69 -7.50 -10.04
C GLU A 72 -1.74 -6.51 -10.53
N GLU A 73 -2.27 -6.66 -11.75
CA GLU A 73 -3.44 -5.91 -12.19
C GLU A 73 -4.69 -6.33 -11.41
N GLU A 74 -4.83 -7.61 -11.05
CA GLU A 74 -5.90 -8.10 -10.17
C GLU A 74 -5.69 -7.73 -8.68
N LEU A 75 -4.47 -7.32 -8.30
CA LEU A 75 -4.13 -6.79 -6.97
C LEU A 75 -4.21 -5.25 -6.90
N LEU A 76 -4.54 -4.58 -8.00
CA LEU A 76 -5.07 -3.21 -7.92
C LEU A 76 -6.35 -3.30 -7.11
N ASP A 77 -6.22 -2.93 -5.85
CA ASP A 77 -7.28 -3.00 -4.86
C ASP A 77 -8.50 -2.25 -5.40
N GLU A 78 -9.57 -2.96 -5.79
CA GLU A 78 -10.86 -2.35 -6.13
C GLU A 78 -11.42 -1.50 -4.96
N THR A 79 -10.81 -1.57 -3.78
CA THR A 79 -11.08 -0.73 -2.62
C THR A 79 -10.17 0.50 -2.49
N ILE A 80 -9.50 0.95 -3.57
CA ILE A 80 -8.93 2.31 -3.64
C ILE A 80 -10.02 3.31 -3.23
N HIS A 81 -9.92 3.78 -1.99
CA HIS A 81 -10.95 4.54 -1.32
C HIS A 81 -11.27 5.83 -2.09
N ASP A 82 -10.23 6.47 -2.60
CA ASP A 82 -10.28 7.72 -3.37
C ASP A 82 -11.13 7.59 -4.64
N GLU A 83 -11.19 6.42 -5.26
CA GLU A 83 -11.95 6.17 -6.50
C GLU A 83 -13.46 6.06 -6.22
N TYR A 84 -13.85 5.73 -4.98
CA TYR A 84 -15.25 5.58 -4.55
C TYR A 84 -15.71 6.63 -3.52
N GLU A 85 -14.82 7.51 -3.03
CA GLU A 85 -15.15 8.56 -2.06
C GLU A 85 -15.67 9.85 -2.69
N ASP A 86 -15.39 10.14 -3.97
CA ASP A 86 -16.00 11.30 -4.63
C ASP A 86 -17.47 11.03 -5.00
N LYS A 87 -18.31 11.00 -3.96
CA LYS A 87 -19.76 10.92 -4.03
C LYS A 87 -20.39 12.32 -3.91
N SER A 88 -19.67 13.37 -4.28
CA SER A 88 -20.19 14.73 -4.32
C SER A 88 -21.50 14.82 -5.12
N GLU A 89 -21.59 14.08 -6.24
CA GLU A 89 -22.82 13.96 -7.05
C GLU A 89 -24.01 13.31 -6.30
N LYS A 90 -23.75 12.46 -5.31
CA LYS A 90 -24.79 11.77 -4.52
C LYS A 90 -25.36 12.66 -3.41
N MET A 91 -24.64 13.71 -3.00
CA MET A 91 -25.13 14.65 -1.99
C MET A 91 -26.17 15.63 -2.54
N GLU A 92 -26.17 15.92 -3.85
CA GLU A 92 -27.12 16.86 -4.45
C GLU A 92 -28.59 16.41 -4.33
N PHE A 93 -28.85 15.10 -4.20
CA PHE A 93 -30.21 14.54 -4.15
C PHE A 93 -30.74 14.28 -2.73
N ILE A 94 -29.91 14.40 -1.69
CA ILE A 94 -30.30 14.08 -0.31
C ILE A 94 -31.11 15.23 0.32
N ASP A 95 -30.79 16.48 -0.04
CA ASP A 95 -31.49 17.65 0.50
C ASP A 95 -32.92 17.82 -0.04
N GLU A 96 -33.23 17.25 -1.21
CA GLU A 96 -34.47 17.58 -1.92
C GLU A 96 -35.68 16.68 -1.59
N LYS A 97 -35.54 15.57 -0.82
CA LYS A 97 -36.69 14.63 -0.71
C LYS A 97 -36.81 13.73 0.52
N HIS A 98 -36.76 14.28 1.73
CA HIS A 98 -37.34 13.60 2.90
C HIS A 98 -38.25 14.50 3.73
N GLN A 99 -39.38 14.92 3.14
CA GLN A 99 -40.57 15.23 3.93
C GLN A 99 -41.14 13.91 4.48
N LEU A 100 -40.57 13.42 5.58
CA LEU A 100 -41.15 12.36 6.39
C LEU A 100 -42.53 12.87 6.87
N LYS A 101 -43.61 12.30 6.33
CA LYS A 101 -44.95 12.58 6.84
C LYS A 101 -45.07 11.93 8.21
N GLU A 102 -45.24 12.74 9.25
CA GLU A 102 -45.36 12.33 10.67
C GLU A 102 -46.67 11.57 10.98
N THR A 103 -47.25 10.81 10.05
CA THR A 103 -48.66 10.39 10.11
C THR A 103 -48.90 8.88 10.05
N ASP A 104 -47.94 8.01 10.37
CA ASP A 104 -48.16 6.54 10.31
C ASP A 104 -47.58 5.77 11.51
N SER A 105 -47.73 6.28 12.74
CA SER A 105 -47.59 5.44 13.93
C SER A 105 -48.46 5.93 15.07
N ASP A 106 -49.53 5.19 15.34
CA ASP A 106 -50.30 5.30 16.58
C ASP A 106 -49.39 4.93 17.77
N GLU A 107 -48.89 5.95 18.47
CA GLU A 107 -47.92 5.82 19.56
C GLU A 107 -48.41 4.91 20.72
N GLU A 108 -49.74 4.78 20.85
CA GLU A 108 -50.37 3.93 21.87
C GLU A 108 -50.15 2.43 21.62
N GLU A 109 -50.02 1.97 20.38
CA GLU A 109 -49.70 0.56 20.09
C GLU A 109 -48.27 0.21 20.50
N PHE A 110 -47.31 1.12 20.29
CA PHE A 110 -45.91 0.93 20.70
C PHE A 110 -45.74 0.89 22.22
N ARG A 111 -46.58 1.62 22.96
CA ARG A 111 -46.53 1.65 24.43
C ARG A 111 -47.10 0.39 25.09
N LYS A 112 -47.80 -0.47 24.35
CA LYS A 112 -48.40 -1.70 24.89
C LYS A 112 -47.42 -2.88 24.89
N TRP A 113 -46.19 -2.67 25.34
CA TRP A 113 -45.21 -3.75 25.43
C TRP A 113 -45.34 -4.47 26.78
N LYS A 114 -45.77 -5.74 26.73
CA LYS A 114 -46.20 -6.54 27.90
C LYS A 114 -45.08 -6.94 28.88
N GLY A 115 -43.91 -6.32 28.77
CA GLY A 115 -42.73 -6.59 29.60
C GLY A 115 -41.95 -5.33 29.99
N ILE A 116 -42.46 -4.13 29.73
CA ILE A 116 -41.75 -2.88 30.04
C ILE A 116 -41.67 -2.61 31.55
N GLU A 117 -42.64 -3.11 32.31
CA GLU A 117 -42.70 -3.05 33.78
C GLU A 117 -42.26 -4.36 34.44
N GLU A 118 -41.95 -5.40 33.67
CA GLU A 118 -41.44 -6.66 34.25
C GLU A 118 -39.96 -6.50 34.59
N ASP A 119 -39.61 -6.72 35.86
CA ASP A 119 -38.22 -6.71 36.30
C ASP A 119 -37.46 -7.89 35.64
N TRP A 120 -36.21 -7.63 35.22
CA TRP A 120 -35.37 -8.62 34.54
C TRP A 120 -35.20 -9.91 35.36
N GLN A 121 -35.28 -9.82 36.70
CA GLN A 121 -35.27 -11.00 37.58
C GLN A 121 -36.56 -11.82 37.52
N GLU A 122 -37.72 -11.21 37.27
CA GLU A 122 -38.99 -11.93 37.13
C GLU A 122 -39.11 -12.63 35.78
N PHE A 123 -38.62 -11.99 34.71
CA PHE A 123 -38.56 -12.57 33.36
C PHE A 123 -37.79 -13.90 33.38
N ASN A 124 -36.57 -13.90 33.93
CA ASN A 124 -35.72 -15.10 34.00
C ASN A 124 -36.27 -16.22 34.91
N LYS A 125 -37.23 -15.91 35.79
CA LYS A 125 -37.87 -16.91 36.66
C LYS A 125 -39.02 -17.65 35.98
N LYS A 126 -39.64 -17.08 34.93
CA LYS A 126 -40.79 -17.70 34.26
C LYS A 126 -40.41 -18.99 33.53
N ASP A 127 -39.29 -19.00 32.82
CA ASP A 127 -38.80 -20.19 32.10
C ASP A 127 -38.24 -21.28 33.03
N GLY A 128 -37.89 -20.92 34.27
CA GLY A 128 -37.37 -21.86 35.27
C GLY A 128 -38.43 -22.60 36.09
N LYS A 129 -39.72 -22.28 35.94
CA LYS A 129 -40.80 -22.84 36.78
C LYS A 129 -41.73 -23.86 36.08
N THR A 130 -41.50 -24.18 34.81
CA THR A 130 -42.22 -25.25 34.08
C THR A 130 -41.39 -26.52 33.93
N GLY A 131 -40.47 -26.77 34.87
CA GLY A 131 -39.63 -27.96 34.92
C GLY A 131 -39.54 -28.56 36.32
N LYS A 132 -40.67 -28.99 36.88
CA LYS A 132 -40.73 -30.05 37.89
C LYS A 132 -42.11 -30.68 37.97
#